data_AF-A0A168CN61-F1
#
_entry.id   AF-A0A168CN61-F1
#
_cell.length_a   1.000
_cell.length_b   1.000
_cell.length_c   1.000
_cell.angle_alpha   90.00
_cell.angle_beta   90.00
_cell.angle_gamma   90.00
#
_symmetry.space_group_name_H-M   'P 1'
#
loop_
_entity.id
_entity.type
_entity.pdbx_description
1 polymer ?
#
loop_
_entity_poly.entity_id
_entity_poly.type
_entity_poly.pdbx_seq_one_letter_code
_entity_poly.pdbx_strand_id
1 'polypeptide(L)'
;MNEGTCSVCAEPALASLMARQDGEDDEAILATEGLAECEELYQMDNAIDPEARAELESGSNAPSLNCRWIVSELLDLAVDKLIKPHLPPKGIQGRAENDCDRARTLLAQMPKSPKGDTPTQIDRPPTAKTATEMTVVDICKNSPLNPPCTTVDAPYGECVTVPADYQNQISGVKPHKSSAVCRFYSKATCKGQYFEVNKGTSLWSEKPADTKGTDLQQPPSAFNDKVASVKCSPEEPAPPPSNLRWIWSSKTQPELCARLDQLSFVFEIGDATRAGTYDRVKMDFGGAGVAPHVIADKPATSDKISSTIDMMKTFGKKTVALDSIQTIRILDQELNFQSGDGWDLKGFKLQGRCVGSGLTVYLDKFYPVDKTLQVDTNGDNSDPYSKDWEVWSGDVKVDDWVTRPLCSHFKEMRVYLHLQNWNYAGTNNALYANVGQGKFLIADKPSLNQEFNAPVDLQKAYKGKDVAVTKVGNVAISSEGGNDAAAPEEVTVFGECAGAEGSKETTLSVKQTFSEWLYDGKNFTVDITPDKWVKA
;
A
#
# COMPACT_ATOMS: atom_id res chain seq x y z
N MET A 1 9.32 -34.33 17.98
CA MET A 1 9.80 -32.99 18.35
C MET A 1 9.44 -32.10 17.19
N ASN A 2 8.45 -31.21 17.36
CA ASN A 2 8.01 -30.31 16.30
C ASN A 2 8.63 -28.94 16.54
N GLU A 3 9.68 -28.65 15.78
CA GLU A 3 10.19 -27.30 15.53
C GLU A 3 9.19 -26.60 14.60
N GLY A 4 8.32 -25.75 15.13
CA GLY A 4 7.24 -25.16 14.30
C GLY A 4 6.91 -23.70 14.57
N THR A 5 7.48 -23.08 15.60
CA THR A 5 7.07 -21.71 15.98
C THR A 5 8.23 -20.76 16.28
N CYS A 6 9.45 -21.25 16.55
CA CYS A 6 10.62 -20.37 16.73
C CYS A 6 11.38 -20.06 15.42
N SER A 7 11.20 -20.83 14.34
CA SER A 7 11.94 -20.56 13.07
C SER A 7 11.48 -19.26 12.39
N VAL A 8 10.24 -18.83 12.66
CA VAL A 8 9.64 -17.63 12.06
C VAL A 8 10.33 -16.33 12.53
N CYS A 9 11.00 -16.34 13.69
CA CYS A 9 11.67 -15.15 14.23
C CYS A 9 13.16 -15.08 13.90
N ALA A 10 13.81 -16.24 13.72
CA ALA A 10 15.26 -16.29 13.52
C ALA A 10 15.67 -16.05 12.07
N GLU A 11 14.90 -16.57 11.10
CA GLU A 11 15.26 -16.50 9.68
C GLU A 11 15.24 -15.07 9.10
N PRO A 12 14.25 -14.20 9.39
CA PRO A 12 14.23 -12.84 8.84
C PRO A 12 15.35 -11.95 9.41
N ALA A 13 15.61 -12.04 10.71
CA ALA A 13 16.68 -11.29 11.37
C ALA A 13 18.07 -11.75 10.87
N LEU A 14 18.27 -13.06 10.71
CA LEU A 14 19.52 -13.62 10.19
C LEU A 14 19.71 -13.31 8.69
N ALA A 15 18.64 -13.32 7.90
CA ALA A 15 18.67 -12.94 6.49
C ALA A 15 18.96 -11.43 6.30
N SER A 16 18.45 -10.56 7.16
CA SER A 16 18.72 -9.12 7.12
C SER A 16 20.17 -8.80 7.50
N LEU A 17 20.75 -9.56 8.43
CA LEU A 17 22.17 -9.50 8.82
C LEU A 17 23.10 -10.04 7.72
N MET A 18 22.72 -11.10 7.02
CA MET A 18 23.55 -11.69 5.96
C MET A 18 23.46 -10.95 4.60
N ALA A 19 22.39 -10.20 4.35
CA ALA A 19 22.18 -9.48 3.09
C ALA A 19 22.97 -8.15 2.95
N ARG A 20 23.76 -7.75 3.95
CA ARG A 20 24.46 -6.45 3.98
C ARG A 20 25.94 -6.58 4.37
N GLN A 21 26.65 -7.48 3.71
CA GLN A 21 28.06 -7.77 3.99
C GLN A 21 29.05 -7.08 3.04
N ASP A 22 28.73 -5.86 2.57
CA ASP A 22 29.63 -5.02 1.78
C ASP A 22 29.62 -3.57 2.31
N GLY A 23 30.37 -3.31 3.39
CA GLY A 23 30.58 -1.96 3.93
C GLY A 23 31.05 -1.97 5.38
N GLU A 24 32.30 -1.59 5.62
CA GLU A 24 33.04 -1.85 6.87
C GLU A 24 32.89 -0.79 7.99
N ASP A 25 31.91 0.14 7.93
CA ASP A 25 31.88 1.29 8.88
C ASP A 25 30.58 1.49 9.72
N ASP A 26 29.59 0.58 9.71
CA ASP A 26 28.29 0.81 10.37
C ASP A 26 27.85 -0.24 11.44
N GLU A 27 28.76 -0.99 12.07
CA GLU A 27 28.36 -2.05 13.01
C GLU A 27 27.68 -1.56 14.31
N ALA A 28 27.97 -0.34 14.79
CA ALA A 28 27.42 0.16 16.05
C ALA A 28 25.95 0.64 15.94
N ILE A 29 25.52 1.08 14.76
CA ILE A 29 24.15 1.53 14.51
C ILE A 29 23.21 0.31 14.37
N LEU A 30 23.70 -0.76 13.71
CA LEU A 30 22.94 -1.98 13.44
C LEU A 30 22.56 -2.77 14.70
N ALA A 31 23.42 -2.78 15.73
CA ALA A 31 23.11 -3.43 17.00
C ALA A 31 21.98 -2.71 17.78
N THR A 32 21.83 -1.41 17.57
CA THR A 32 20.85 -0.57 18.28
C THR A 32 19.46 -0.69 17.66
N GLU A 33 19.38 -0.87 16.33
CA GLU A 33 18.12 -1.05 15.61
C GLU A 33 17.51 -2.44 15.85
N GLY A 34 18.33 -3.51 15.88
CA GLY A 34 17.84 -4.86 16.21
C GLY A 34 17.33 -5.02 17.66
N LEU A 35 17.89 -4.25 18.60
CA LEU A 35 17.39 -4.17 19.98
C LEU A 35 16.04 -3.46 20.09
N ALA A 36 15.81 -2.42 19.28
CA ALA A 36 14.53 -1.72 19.23
C ALA A 36 13.40 -2.61 18.69
N GLU A 37 13.66 -3.42 17.65
CA GLU A 37 12.67 -4.39 17.12
C GLU A 37 12.31 -5.48 18.14
N CYS A 38 13.29 -5.93 18.94
CA CYS A 38 13.03 -6.90 20.03
C CYS A 38 12.22 -6.28 21.17
N GLU A 39 12.43 -5.00 21.49
CA GLU A 39 11.68 -4.27 22.50
C GLU A 39 10.22 -4.01 22.05
N GLU A 40 10.01 -3.73 20.77
CA GLU A 40 8.68 -3.57 20.18
C GLU A 40 7.88 -4.89 20.23
N LEU A 41 8.52 -6.02 19.92
CA LEU A 41 7.90 -7.35 20.00
C LEU A 41 7.62 -7.79 21.46
N TYR A 42 8.47 -7.41 22.41
CA TYR A 42 8.20 -7.60 23.84
C TYR A 42 7.00 -6.78 24.32
N GLN A 43 6.80 -5.58 23.79
CA GLN A 43 5.61 -4.77 24.08
C GLN A 43 4.34 -5.38 23.45
N MET A 44 4.44 -6.03 22.28
CA MET A 44 3.31 -6.74 21.66
C MET A 44 2.88 -7.99 22.45
N ASP A 45 3.82 -8.75 23.03
CA ASP A 45 3.51 -9.93 23.86
C ASP A 45 2.85 -9.53 25.19
N ASN A 46 3.17 -8.34 25.71
CA ASN A 46 2.52 -7.76 26.89
C ASN A 46 1.15 -7.11 26.59
N ALA A 47 0.78 -6.93 25.31
CA ALA A 47 -0.52 -6.42 24.89
C ALA A 47 -1.56 -7.53 24.67
N ILE A 48 -1.19 -8.79 24.86
CA ILE A 48 -2.11 -9.93 24.80
C ILE A 48 -3.07 -9.86 26.00
N ASP A 49 -4.36 -9.93 25.71
CA ASP A 49 -5.44 -10.00 26.68
C ASP A 49 -5.17 -11.07 27.76
N PRO A 50 -5.16 -10.71 29.06
CA PRO A 50 -4.98 -11.66 30.16
C PRO A 50 -5.93 -12.86 30.12
N GLU A 51 -7.12 -12.70 29.54
CA GLU A 51 -8.13 -13.76 29.43
C GLU A 51 -7.75 -14.80 28.35
N ALA A 52 -7.23 -14.33 27.20
CA ALA A 52 -6.71 -15.19 26.14
C ALA A 52 -5.46 -15.99 26.59
N ARG A 53 -4.64 -15.40 27.45
CA ARG A 53 -3.47 -16.06 28.05
C ARG A 53 -3.88 -17.13 29.07
N ALA A 54 -4.90 -16.87 29.89
CA ALA A 54 -5.42 -17.84 30.85
C ALA A 54 -6.08 -19.06 30.18
N GLU A 55 -6.75 -18.87 29.04
CA GLU A 55 -7.32 -19.98 28.26
C GLU A 55 -6.23 -20.88 27.66
N LEU A 56 -5.12 -20.31 27.18
CA LEU A 56 -3.95 -21.06 26.67
C LEU A 56 -3.23 -21.87 27.76
N GLU A 57 -3.21 -21.38 29.01
CA GLU A 57 -2.53 -22.03 30.13
C GLU A 57 -3.41 -23.06 30.87
N SER A 58 -4.73 -23.06 30.66
CA SER A 58 -5.68 -23.99 31.33
C SER A 58 -5.83 -25.37 30.68
N GLY A 59 -5.23 -25.58 29.49
CA GLY A 59 -5.20 -26.86 28.81
C GLY A 59 -4.16 -27.81 29.39
N SER A 60 -4.60 -28.77 30.19
CA SER A 60 -3.75 -29.82 30.77
C SER A 60 -2.90 -30.54 29.71
N ASN A 61 -1.57 -30.50 29.89
CA ASN A 61 -0.47 -31.09 29.08
C ASN A 61 0.23 -30.21 28.01
N ALA A 62 0.38 -28.90 28.25
CA ALA A 62 1.38 -28.09 27.53
C ALA A 62 2.66 -27.90 28.39
N PRO A 63 3.89 -28.16 27.87
CA PRO A 63 5.10 -27.73 28.55
C PRO A 63 5.15 -26.21 28.58
N SER A 64 5.45 -25.63 29.74
CA SER A 64 5.55 -24.17 29.89
C SER A 64 6.60 -23.61 28.92
N LEU A 65 6.16 -22.86 27.91
CA LEU A 65 7.04 -22.06 27.06
C LEU A 65 7.62 -20.92 27.90
N ASN A 66 8.79 -21.16 28.49
CA ASN A 66 9.53 -20.12 29.18
C ASN A 66 10.37 -19.37 28.13
N CYS A 67 9.74 -18.45 27.39
CA CYS A 67 10.43 -17.58 26.41
C CYS A 67 11.65 -16.87 27.04
N ARG A 68 11.62 -16.65 28.36
CA ARG A 68 12.72 -16.09 29.13
C ARG A 68 14.00 -16.94 29.11
N TRP A 69 13.87 -18.27 29.02
CA TRP A 69 15.00 -19.19 28.95
C TRP A 69 15.58 -19.27 27.53
N ILE A 70 14.72 -19.32 26.51
CA ILE A 70 15.13 -19.37 25.09
C ILE A 70 15.79 -18.06 24.67
N VAL A 71 15.27 -16.91 25.09
CA VAL A 71 15.90 -15.61 24.83
C VAL A 71 17.26 -15.52 25.54
N SER A 72 17.41 -16.08 26.74
CA SER A 72 18.71 -16.14 27.42
C SER A 72 19.73 -17.00 26.67
N GLU A 73 19.34 -18.19 26.20
CA GLU A 73 20.25 -19.06 25.44
C GLU A 73 20.62 -18.45 24.07
N LEU A 74 19.68 -17.81 23.37
CA LEU A 74 19.97 -17.14 22.11
C LEU A 74 20.88 -15.92 22.29
N LEU A 75 20.72 -15.17 23.39
CA LEU A 75 21.64 -14.09 23.74
C LEU A 75 23.05 -14.61 24.02
N ASP A 76 23.16 -15.69 24.80
CA ASP A 76 24.44 -16.32 25.12
C ASP A 76 25.12 -16.86 23.84
N LEU A 77 24.34 -17.45 22.92
CA LEU A 77 24.84 -17.95 21.63
C LEU A 77 25.32 -16.82 20.71
N ALA A 78 24.58 -15.71 20.64
CA ALA A 78 24.96 -14.54 19.85
C ALA A 78 26.23 -13.86 20.40
N VAL A 79 26.34 -13.74 21.73
CA VAL A 79 27.53 -13.19 22.40
C VAL A 79 28.76 -14.08 22.16
N ASP A 80 28.62 -15.41 22.27
CA ASP A 80 29.74 -16.33 22.08
C ASP A 80 30.20 -16.44 20.62
N LYS A 81 29.26 -16.46 19.67
CA LYS A 81 29.56 -16.76 18.27
C LYS A 81 29.82 -15.54 17.41
N LEU A 82 29.21 -14.40 17.72
CA LEU A 82 29.28 -13.21 16.87
C LEU A 82 30.10 -12.11 17.51
N ILE A 83 30.16 -12.01 18.84
CA ILE A 83 30.84 -10.87 19.50
C ILE A 83 32.25 -11.25 19.97
N LYS A 84 32.41 -12.39 20.65
CA LYS A 84 33.72 -12.83 21.18
C LYS A 84 34.85 -12.97 20.14
N PRO A 85 34.62 -13.41 18.89
CA PRO A 85 35.68 -13.54 17.89
C PRO A 85 36.29 -12.20 17.42
N HIS A 86 35.56 -11.09 17.61
CA HIS A 86 35.95 -9.76 17.14
C HIS A 86 36.46 -8.85 18.26
N LEU A 87 36.57 -9.36 19.50
CA LEU A 87 37.19 -8.62 20.60
C LEU A 87 38.73 -8.64 20.48
N PRO A 88 39.41 -7.48 20.59
CA PRO A 88 40.87 -7.42 20.53
C PRO A 88 41.51 -8.11 21.75
N PRO A 89 42.71 -8.71 21.61
CA PRO A 89 43.32 -9.46 22.70
C PRO A 89 43.79 -8.57 23.84
N LYS A 90 43.32 -8.91 25.06
CA LYS A 90 43.81 -8.57 26.41
C LYS A 90 44.44 -7.19 26.59
N GLY A 91 43.59 -6.23 26.99
CA GLY A 91 44.08 -4.97 27.55
C GLY A 91 43.03 -4.09 28.25
N ILE A 92 41.73 -4.24 27.97
CA ILE A 92 40.69 -3.38 28.56
C ILE A 92 39.43 -4.21 28.78
N GLN A 93 39.38 -4.98 29.88
CA GLN A 93 38.28 -5.91 30.17
C GLN A 93 37.48 -5.55 31.43
N GLY A 94 37.57 -4.31 31.91
CA GLY A 94 36.92 -3.89 33.16
C GLY A 94 35.57 -3.17 33.01
N ARG A 95 35.19 -2.74 31.80
CA ARG A 95 34.04 -1.83 31.61
C ARG A 95 32.80 -2.51 31.00
N ALA A 96 32.97 -3.40 30.03
CA ALA A 96 31.85 -4.05 29.33
C ALA A 96 31.13 -5.12 30.18
N GLU A 97 31.85 -5.86 31.04
CA GLU A 97 31.23 -6.86 31.94
C GLU A 97 30.31 -6.20 33.00
N ASN A 98 30.62 -4.97 33.42
CA ASN A 98 29.82 -4.25 34.42
C ASN A 98 28.46 -3.74 33.88
N ASP A 99 28.34 -3.46 32.58
CA ASP A 99 27.10 -2.93 32.02
C ASP A 99 26.06 -4.04 31.78
N CYS A 100 26.50 -5.26 31.44
CA CYS A 100 25.63 -6.43 31.33
C CYS A 100 25.04 -6.88 32.68
N ASP A 101 25.85 -6.87 33.75
CA ASP A 101 25.38 -7.23 35.09
C ASP A 101 24.44 -6.18 35.70
N ARG A 102 24.62 -4.90 35.32
CA ARG A 102 23.73 -3.81 35.70
C ARG A 102 22.36 -3.92 35.01
N ALA A 103 22.30 -4.31 33.74
CA ALA A 103 21.05 -4.58 33.03
C ALA A 103 20.26 -5.76 33.64
N ARG A 104 20.97 -6.85 34.01
CA ARG A 104 20.36 -7.99 34.74
C ARG A 104 19.77 -7.58 36.08
N THR A 105 20.46 -6.71 36.81
CA THR A 105 20.00 -6.23 38.14
C THR A 105 18.76 -5.35 38.05
N LEU A 106 18.65 -4.50 37.02
CA LEU A 106 17.48 -3.63 36.79
C LEU A 106 16.22 -4.43 36.40
N LEU A 107 16.38 -5.46 35.56
CA LEU A 107 15.29 -6.37 35.17
C LEU A 107 14.75 -7.21 36.34
N ALA A 108 15.57 -7.49 37.35
CA ALA A 108 15.15 -8.23 38.54
C ALA A 108 14.35 -7.39 39.55
N GLN A 109 14.41 -6.06 39.45
CA GLN A 109 13.78 -5.12 40.40
C GLN A 109 12.42 -4.58 39.95
N MET A 110 11.93 -4.97 38.77
CA MET A 110 10.64 -4.49 38.27
C MET A 110 9.46 -5.09 39.08
N PRO A 111 8.52 -4.27 39.59
CA PRO A 111 7.39 -4.75 40.40
C PRO A 111 6.40 -5.58 39.57
N LYS A 112 5.86 -6.63 40.19
CA LYS A 112 4.80 -7.46 39.58
C LYS A 112 3.50 -6.66 39.47
N SER A 113 2.89 -6.70 38.29
CA SER A 113 1.64 -6.00 37.97
C SER A 113 0.48 -6.43 38.91
N PRO A 114 -0.34 -5.50 39.41
CA PRO A 114 -1.50 -5.83 40.22
C PRO A 114 -2.57 -6.53 39.38
N LYS A 115 -3.20 -7.57 39.97
CA LYS A 115 -4.33 -8.30 39.38
C LYS A 115 -5.53 -7.36 39.25
N GLY A 116 -6.01 -7.16 38.03
CA GLY A 116 -7.19 -6.33 37.71
C GLY A 116 -8.48 -7.13 37.78
N ASP A 117 -9.49 -6.54 38.44
CA ASP A 117 -10.87 -7.03 38.52
C ASP A 117 -11.63 -6.81 37.19
N THR A 118 -12.68 -7.62 37.01
CA THR A 118 -13.54 -7.78 35.84
C THR A 118 -14.15 -6.47 35.30
N PRO A 119 -14.16 -6.21 33.97
CA PRO A 119 -14.74 -4.99 33.42
C PRO A 119 -16.27 -5.08 33.37
N THR A 120 -16.93 -4.17 34.08
CA THR A 120 -18.36 -3.89 33.89
C THR A 120 -18.51 -2.98 32.65
N GLN A 121 -19.43 -3.34 31.75
CA GLN A 121 -19.73 -2.60 30.53
C GLN A 121 -20.36 -1.23 30.88
N ILE A 122 -19.57 -0.16 30.78
CA ILE A 122 -20.01 1.23 30.97
C ILE A 122 -20.37 1.81 29.60
N ASP A 123 -21.60 2.30 29.46
CA ASP A 123 -22.05 3.06 28.28
C ASP A 123 -21.10 4.24 28.03
N ARG A 124 -20.51 4.28 26.83
CA ARG A 124 -19.55 5.32 26.43
C ARG A 124 -20.26 6.68 26.43
N PRO A 125 -19.83 7.66 27.24
CA PRO A 125 -20.30 9.04 27.12
C PRO A 125 -19.98 9.56 25.71
N PRO A 126 -20.76 10.50 25.16
CA PRO A 126 -20.46 11.14 23.88
C PRO A 126 -19.03 11.68 23.92
N THR A 127 -18.19 11.17 23.03
CA THR A 127 -16.75 11.48 22.96
C THR A 127 -16.59 12.99 22.92
N ALA A 128 -15.92 13.56 23.94
CA ALA A 128 -15.60 14.98 23.95
C ALA A 128 -14.90 15.34 22.64
N LYS A 129 -15.38 16.38 21.96
CA LYS A 129 -14.86 16.83 20.67
C LYS A 129 -13.38 17.15 20.84
N THR A 130 -12.50 16.24 20.43
CA THR A 130 -11.06 16.41 20.47
C THR A 130 -10.72 17.75 19.83
N ALA A 131 -9.90 18.58 20.48
CA ALA A 131 -9.53 19.89 19.97
C ALA A 131 -9.05 19.74 18.52
N THR A 132 -9.78 20.34 17.58
CA THR A 132 -9.48 20.24 16.15
C THR A 132 -8.09 20.79 15.93
N GLU A 133 -7.16 19.93 15.51
CA GLU A 133 -5.82 20.37 15.21
C GLU A 133 -5.87 21.39 14.06
N MET A 134 -5.14 22.50 14.20
CA MET A 134 -5.10 23.58 13.23
C MET A 134 -3.66 23.94 12.86
N THR A 135 -3.50 24.58 11.70
CA THR A 135 -2.25 25.24 11.29
C THR A 135 -2.51 26.72 10.98
N VAL A 136 -1.46 27.53 11.03
CA VAL A 136 -1.50 28.92 10.62
C VAL A 136 -0.85 29.03 9.24
N VAL A 137 -1.45 29.81 8.35
CA VAL A 137 -0.93 30.06 7.00
C VAL A 137 -0.67 31.55 6.85
N ASP A 138 0.58 31.92 6.55
CA ASP A 138 0.91 33.27 6.10
C ASP A 138 0.46 33.43 4.64
N ILE A 139 -0.22 34.53 4.36
CA ILE A 139 -0.53 34.97 3.00
C ILE A 139 -0.05 36.41 2.81
N CYS A 140 0.62 36.69 1.69
CA CYS A 140 1.26 37.97 1.43
C CYS A 140 0.86 38.52 0.06
N LYS A 141 0.72 39.85 -0.02
CA LYS A 141 0.41 40.50 -1.31
C LYS A 141 1.57 40.51 -2.28
N ASN A 142 2.79 40.51 -1.75
CA ASN A 142 4.01 40.56 -2.55
C ASN A 142 4.76 39.23 -2.43
N SER A 143 5.30 38.76 -3.54
CA SER A 143 6.08 37.53 -3.61
C SER A 143 7.46 37.67 -2.95
N PRO A 144 8.06 36.59 -2.41
CA PRO A 144 7.43 35.29 -2.12
C PRO A 144 6.71 35.31 -0.77
N LEU A 145 7.04 36.26 0.11
CA LEU A 145 6.41 36.55 1.40
C LEU A 145 6.74 38.00 1.83
N ASN A 146 6.64 38.95 0.90
CA ASN A 146 6.92 40.35 1.18
C ASN A 146 5.66 41.06 1.72
N PRO A 147 5.79 41.94 2.73
CA PRO A 147 4.65 42.69 3.27
C PRO A 147 3.89 43.49 2.19
N PRO A 148 2.58 43.74 2.36
CA PRO A 148 1.78 43.38 3.54
C PRO A 148 1.39 41.90 3.56
N CYS A 149 1.48 41.29 4.74
CA CYS A 149 1.13 39.88 5.00
C CYS A 149 0.09 39.80 6.13
N THR A 150 -0.74 38.76 6.09
CA THR A 150 -1.66 38.40 7.18
C THR A 150 -1.60 36.91 7.42
N THR A 151 -2.05 36.47 8.59
CA THR A 151 -2.21 35.06 8.93
C THR A 151 -3.65 34.62 8.72
N VAL A 152 -3.83 33.36 8.36
CA VAL A 152 -5.13 32.68 8.27
C VAL A 152 -5.05 31.41 9.12
N ASP A 153 -5.92 31.31 10.12
CA ASP A 153 -6.10 30.08 10.88
C ASP A 153 -6.82 29.06 9.99
N ALA A 154 -6.22 27.89 9.80
CA ALA A 154 -6.73 26.82 8.96
C ALA A 154 -6.88 25.53 9.78
N PRO A 155 -8.05 25.31 10.41
CA PRO A 155 -8.38 24.04 11.05
C PRO A 155 -8.31 22.89 10.03
N TYR A 156 -7.79 21.74 10.44
CA TYR A 156 -7.66 20.61 9.52
C TYR A 156 -9.01 20.12 9.02
N GLY A 157 -9.09 19.91 7.70
CA GLY A 157 -10.30 19.46 7.04
C GLY A 157 -11.33 20.57 6.77
N GLU A 158 -11.17 21.76 7.35
CA GLU A 158 -12.08 22.89 7.15
C GLU A 158 -11.60 23.78 6.00
N CYS A 159 -12.56 24.29 5.23
CA CYS A 159 -12.28 25.25 4.19
C CYS A 159 -12.37 26.67 4.74
N VAL A 160 -11.28 27.43 4.64
CA VAL A 160 -11.20 28.79 5.14
C VAL A 160 -11.12 29.77 3.96
N THR A 161 -11.98 30.77 3.97
CA THR A 161 -11.99 31.81 2.93
C THR A 161 -10.89 32.83 3.23
N VAL A 162 -10.18 33.27 2.19
CA VAL A 162 -9.16 34.31 2.31
C VAL A 162 -9.81 35.64 2.73
N PRO A 163 -9.19 36.42 3.64
CA PRO A 163 -9.66 37.76 4.01
C PRO A 163 -9.92 38.66 2.80
N ALA A 164 -11.01 39.43 2.82
CA ALA A 164 -11.46 40.24 1.68
C ALA A 164 -10.35 41.17 1.14
N ASP A 165 -9.56 41.77 2.03
CA ASP A 165 -8.47 42.70 1.66
C ASP A 165 -7.30 42.03 0.92
N TYR A 166 -7.23 40.70 0.93
CA TYR A 166 -6.22 39.88 0.25
C TYR A 166 -6.79 39.13 -0.96
N GLN A 167 -8.10 39.13 -1.18
CA GLN A 167 -8.67 38.48 -2.35
C GLN A 167 -8.14 39.12 -3.63
N ASN A 168 -7.78 38.26 -4.59
CA ASN A 168 -7.19 38.63 -5.87
C ASN A 168 -5.88 39.44 -5.78
N GLN A 169 -5.13 39.30 -4.68
CA GLN A 169 -3.88 40.03 -4.46
C GLN A 169 -2.78 39.14 -3.87
N ILE A 170 -3.00 37.83 -3.73
CA ILE A 170 -2.01 36.93 -3.09
C ILE A 170 -0.96 36.53 -4.11
N SER A 171 0.30 36.87 -3.81
CA SER A 171 1.48 36.41 -4.56
C SER A 171 2.41 35.50 -3.75
N GLY A 172 2.13 35.29 -2.45
CA GLY A 172 2.98 34.51 -1.56
C GLY A 172 2.21 33.78 -0.47
N VAL A 173 2.52 32.50 -0.23
CA VAL A 173 1.86 31.69 0.82
C VAL A 173 2.85 30.82 1.61
N LYS A 174 2.61 30.61 2.90
CA LYS A 174 3.44 29.72 3.73
C LYS A 174 2.70 29.07 4.90
N PRO A 175 2.54 27.74 4.91
CA PRO A 175 2.10 27.00 6.09
C PRO A 175 3.16 27.02 7.20
N HIS A 176 2.74 27.21 8.46
CA HIS A 176 3.64 27.26 9.62
C HIS A 176 4.05 25.88 10.16
N LYS A 177 3.17 24.87 10.08
CA LYS A 177 3.45 23.50 10.54
C LYS A 177 4.06 22.66 9.42
N SER A 178 5.10 21.89 9.73
CA SER A 178 5.75 20.99 8.77
C SER A 178 4.91 19.81 8.36
N SER A 179 4.17 19.26 9.32
CA SER A 179 3.23 18.17 9.08
C SER A 179 1.93 18.61 8.42
N ALA A 180 1.79 19.85 7.97
CA ALA A 180 0.57 20.33 7.32
C ALA A 180 0.77 20.46 5.80
N VAL A 181 -0.14 19.87 5.05
CA VAL A 181 -0.31 20.11 3.60
C VAL A 181 -1.52 21.01 3.43
N CYS A 182 -1.32 22.17 2.81
CA CYS A 182 -2.38 23.13 2.54
C CYS A 182 -2.68 23.22 1.04
N ARG A 183 -3.95 23.03 0.68
CA ARG A 183 -4.50 23.22 -0.66
C ARG A 183 -5.04 24.64 -0.80
N PHE A 184 -4.56 25.36 -1.80
CA PHE A 184 -4.98 26.73 -2.11
C PHE A 184 -5.84 26.72 -3.38
N TYR A 185 -7.06 27.21 -3.29
CA TYR A 185 -8.08 27.11 -4.34
C TYR A 185 -8.31 28.45 -5.02
N SER A 186 -8.58 28.39 -6.33
CA SER A 186 -8.88 29.59 -7.13
C SER A 186 -10.29 30.16 -6.91
N LYS A 187 -11.18 29.44 -6.21
CA LYS A 187 -12.52 29.91 -5.84
C LYS A 187 -12.74 29.76 -4.34
N ALA A 188 -13.72 30.51 -3.82
CA ALA A 188 -14.17 30.37 -2.44
C ALA A 188 -14.74 28.96 -2.17
N THR A 189 -14.89 28.59 -0.90
CA THR A 189 -15.44 27.29 -0.48
C THR A 189 -14.66 26.08 -1.01
N CYS A 190 -13.37 26.25 -1.28
CA CYS A 190 -12.45 25.20 -1.71
C CYS A 190 -12.91 24.49 -2.98
N LYS A 191 -13.30 25.31 -3.96
CA LYS A 191 -13.76 24.88 -5.29
C LYS A 191 -12.79 25.34 -6.38
N GLY A 192 -12.88 24.73 -7.55
CA GLY A 192 -12.05 25.06 -8.70
C GLY A 192 -10.68 24.39 -8.66
N GLN A 193 -9.75 24.91 -9.47
CA GLN A 193 -8.36 24.44 -9.49
C GLN A 193 -7.69 24.73 -8.15
N TYR A 194 -6.72 23.90 -7.78
CA TYR A 194 -5.90 24.10 -6.59
C TYR A 194 -4.44 23.72 -6.82
N PHE A 195 -3.58 24.18 -5.92
CA PHE A 195 -2.20 23.68 -5.77
C PHE A 195 -1.93 23.37 -4.30
N GLU A 196 -0.95 22.52 -4.03
CA GLU A 196 -0.57 22.11 -2.68
C GLU A 196 0.76 22.74 -2.25
N VAL A 197 0.81 23.18 -0.99
CA VAL A 197 2.04 23.63 -0.32
C VAL A 197 2.17 22.91 1.01
N ASN A 198 3.35 22.38 1.30
CA ASN A 198 3.79 21.93 2.62
C ASN A 198 4.99 22.76 3.06
N LYS A 199 5.24 22.83 4.37
CA LYS A 199 6.44 23.52 4.87
C LYS A 199 7.66 22.70 4.47
N GLY A 200 8.63 23.34 3.83
CA GLY A 200 9.92 22.70 3.55
C GLY A 200 10.13 22.21 2.12
N THR A 201 9.13 22.34 1.23
CA THR A 201 9.33 22.11 -0.20
C THR A 201 9.34 23.46 -0.92
N SER A 202 10.54 23.97 -1.20
CA SER A 202 10.69 24.91 -2.31
C SER A 202 10.59 24.08 -3.58
N LEU A 203 9.59 24.35 -4.43
CA LEU A 203 9.40 23.62 -5.69
C LEU A 203 10.62 23.72 -6.63
N TRP A 204 11.53 24.68 -6.39
CA TRP A 204 12.54 25.10 -7.37
C TRP A 204 13.95 25.33 -6.80
N SER A 205 14.25 24.95 -5.55
CA SER A 205 15.62 25.07 -5.02
C SER A 205 16.16 23.74 -4.52
N GLU A 206 17.28 23.30 -5.12
CA GLU A 206 18.11 22.20 -4.60
C GLU A 206 18.68 22.49 -3.20
N LYS A 207 18.65 23.76 -2.77
CA LYS A 207 19.00 24.13 -1.41
C LYS A 207 17.84 23.78 -0.46
N PRO A 208 18.14 23.20 0.72
CA PRO A 208 17.13 22.92 1.74
C PRO A 208 16.29 24.19 1.97
N ALA A 209 14.98 24.03 1.99
CA ALA A 209 14.01 25.12 1.95
C ALA A 209 14.19 26.09 3.14
N ASP A 210 15.09 27.05 2.95
CA ASP A 210 15.25 28.20 3.80
C ASP A 210 13.98 29.01 3.71
N THR A 211 13.10 28.88 4.71
CA THR A 211 12.06 29.81 5.22
C THR A 211 11.15 30.60 4.26
N LYS A 212 11.38 30.57 2.96
CA LYS A 212 10.72 31.35 1.92
C LYS A 212 9.47 30.59 1.53
N GLY A 213 8.33 31.24 1.65
CA GLY A 213 7.05 30.70 1.22
C GLY A 213 7.03 30.41 -0.28
N THR A 214 5.92 29.86 -0.74
CA THR A 214 5.70 29.60 -2.16
C THR A 214 5.47 30.91 -2.90
N ASP A 215 6.34 31.18 -3.87
CA ASP A 215 6.21 32.27 -4.83
C ASP A 215 5.16 31.92 -5.88
N LEU A 216 4.04 32.66 -5.91
CA LEU A 216 3.00 32.46 -6.92
C LEU A 216 3.27 33.22 -8.22
N GLN A 217 4.32 34.03 -8.33
CA GLN A 217 4.76 34.59 -9.62
C GLN A 217 5.53 33.57 -10.44
N GLN A 218 6.07 32.55 -9.78
CA GLN A 218 6.64 31.35 -10.39
C GLN A 218 5.58 30.24 -10.46
N PRO A 219 5.78 29.19 -11.27
CA PRO A 219 4.94 27.99 -11.25
C PRO A 219 4.64 27.55 -9.80
N PRO A 220 3.34 27.51 -9.38
CA PRO A 220 2.14 27.53 -10.22
C PRO A 220 1.56 28.94 -10.47
N SER A 221 2.14 29.70 -11.41
CA SER A 221 1.84 31.13 -11.64
C SER A 221 0.42 31.43 -12.10
N ALA A 222 -0.30 30.40 -12.57
CA ALA A 222 -1.73 30.47 -12.85
C ALA A 222 -2.57 30.92 -11.63
N PHE A 223 -2.04 30.77 -10.41
CA PHE A 223 -2.68 31.12 -9.14
C PHE A 223 -2.27 32.48 -8.57
N ASN A 224 -1.30 33.18 -9.18
CA ASN A 224 -0.97 34.55 -8.77
C ASN A 224 -2.23 35.40 -8.79
N ASP A 225 -2.53 36.07 -7.68
CA ASP A 225 -3.71 36.94 -7.55
C ASP A 225 -5.04 36.22 -7.80
N LYS A 226 -5.11 34.90 -7.58
CA LYS A 226 -6.36 34.13 -7.74
C LYS A 226 -6.71 33.24 -6.56
N VAL A 227 -5.85 33.15 -5.54
CA VAL A 227 -6.16 32.36 -4.33
C VAL A 227 -7.34 32.98 -3.59
N ALA A 228 -8.39 32.18 -3.37
CA ALA A 228 -9.64 32.62 -2.75
C ALA A 228 -10.02 31.83 -1.49
N SER A 229 -9.52 30.60 -1.34
CA SER A 229 -9.70 29.82 -0.12
C SER A 229 -8.56 28.81 0.09
N VAL A 230 -8.42 28.36 1.34
CA VAL A 230 -7.39 27.40 1.76
C VAL A 230 -8.03 26.28 2.58
N LYS A 231 -7.56 25.05 2.40
CA LYS A 231 -7.89 23.90 3.24
C LYS A 231 -6.60 23.16 3.59
N CYS A 232 -6.35 22.95 4.87
CA CYS A 232 -5.17 22.21 5.31
C CYS A 232 -5.56 20.83 5.84
N SER A 233 -4.65 19.88 5.72
CA SER A 233 -4.74 18.53 6.27
C SER A 233 -3.38 18.14 6.86
N PRO A 234 -3.32 17.12 7.73
CA PRO A 234 -2.04 16.50 8.03
C PRO A 234 -1.40 15.94 6.75
N GLU A 235 -0.07 15.94 6.70
CA GLU A 235 0.75 15.41 5.61
C GLU A 235 0.57 13.90 5.49
N GLU A 236 0.54 13.23 6.64
CA GLU A 236 0.26 11.82 6.76
C GLU A 236 -1.14 11.65 7.39
N PRO A 237 -2.13 11.12 6.64
CA PRO A 237 -3.38 10.72 7.26
C PRO A 237 -3.09 9.64 8.30
N ALA A 238 -3.80 9.69 9.43
CA ALA A 238 -3.75 8.62 10.41
C ALA A 238 -4.07 7.28 9.71
N PRO A 239 -3.34 6.20 10.04
CA PRO A 239 -3.65 4.90 9.49
C PRO A 239 -5.11 4.56 9.77
N PRO A 240 -5.86 4.02 8.80
CA PRO A 240 -7.21 3.56 9.05
C PRO A 240 -7.16 2.54 10.19
N PRO A 241 -8.17 2.51 11.08
CA PRO A 241 -8.25 1.50 12.12
C PRO A 241 -8.08 0.10 11.51
N SER A 242 -7.27 -0.76 12.12
CA SER A 242 -7.02 -2.13 11.62
C SER A 242 -8.29 -2.98 11.52
N ASN A 243 -9.33 -2.62 12.27
CA ASN A 243 -10.66 -3.23 12.21
C ASN A 243 -11.61 -2.58 11.19
N LEU A 244 -11.16 -1.58 10.42
CA LEU A 244 -12.02 -0.89 9.46
C LEU A 244 -12.43 -1.83 8.32
N ARG A 245 -13.74 -2.10 8.27
CA ARG A 245 -14.40 -2.77 7.15
C ARG A 245 -14.64 -1.74 6.06
N TRP A 246 -14.01 -1.93 4.90
CA TRP A 246 -14.13 -0.99 3.81
C TRP A 246 -14.40 -1.70 2.48
N ILE A 247 -15.12 -0.99 1.62
CA ILE A 247 -15.34 -1.31 0.20
C ILE A 247 -14.80 -0.12 -0.58
N TRP A 248 -13.99 -0.37 -1.60
CA TRP A 248 -13.46 0.66 -2.47
C TRP A 248 -14.58 1.33 -3.27
N SER A 249 -14.70 2.64 -3.12
CA SER A 249 -15.71 3.46 -3.79
C SER A 249 -15.26 4.92 -3.80
N SER A 250 -15.86 5.76 -4.64
CA SER A 250 -15.60 7.21 -4.64
C SER A 250 -15.81 7.89 -3.27
N LYS A 251 -16.65 7.28 -2.41
CA LYS A 251 -16.92 7.80 -1.06
C LYS A 251 -15.80 7.45 -0.07
N THR A 252 -15.32 6.20 -0.08
CA THR A 252 -14.33 5.67 0.87
C THR A 252 -12.89 5.91 0.40
N GLN A 253 -12.67 6.04 -0.90
CA GLN A 253 -11.35 6.24 -1.49
C GLN A 253 -10.60 7.46 -0.91
N PRO A 254 -11.21 8.65 -0.73
CA PRO A 254 -10.51 9.78 -0.12
C PRO A 254 -10.08 9.52 1.33
N GLU A 255 -10.77 8.63 2.05
CA GLU A 255 -10.42 8.26 3.43
C GLU A 255 -9.30 7.21 3.46
N LEU A 256 -9.30 6.29 2.50
CA LEU A 256 -8.35 5.18 2.42
C LEU A 256 -7.05 5.54 1.68
N CYS A 257 -7.12 6.44 0.71
CA CYS A 257 -6.02 6.74 -0.22
C CYS A 257 -6.12 8.17 -0.78
N ALA A 258 -6.03 9.18 0.08
CA ALA A 258 -5.93 10.57 -0.37
C ALA A 258 -4.59 10.87 -1.06
N ARG A 259 -3.52 10.18 -0.67
CA ARG A 259 -2.14 10.46 -1.08
C ARG A 259 -1.37 9.19 -1.36
N LEU A 260 -0.35 9.30 -2.21
CA LEU A 260 0.62 8.24 -2.50
C LEU A 260 2.00 8.63 -1.99
N ASP A 261 2.70 7.71 -1.34
CA ASP A 261 4.14 7.84 -0.98
C ASP A 261 5.06 7.07 -1.92
N GLN A 262 4.51 6.19 -2.75
CA GLN A 262 5.24 5.45 -3.77
C GLN A 262 4.37 5.34 -5.02
N LEU A 263 5.01 5.47 -6.19
CA LEU A 263 4.39 5.26 -7.48
C LEU A 263 5.37 4.48 -8.36
N SER A 264 4.88 3.45 -9.04
CA SER A 264 5.64 2.66 -10.01
C SER A 264 4.79 2.41 -11.25
N PHE A 265 5.45 1.97 -12.32
CA PHE A 265 4.78 1.69 -13.57
C PHE A 265 5.30 0.44 -14.25
N VAL A 266 4.48 -0.10 -15.14
CA VAL A 266 4.86 -1.09 -16.16
C VAL A 266 4.48 -0.51 -17.51
N PHE A 267 5.44 -0.39 -18.42
CA PHE A 267 5.29 0.21 -19.74
C PHE A 267 5.70 -0.80 -20.82
N GLU A 268 4.88 -0.99 -21.84
CA GLU A 268 5.11 -1.96 -22.90
C GLU A 268 5.16 -1.29 -24.29
N ILE A 269 6.23 -1.56 -25.02
CA ILE A 269 6.37 -1.24 -26.44
C ILE A 269 5.65 -2.30 -27.28
N GLY A 270 5.11 -1.89 -28.44
CA GLY A 270 4.49 -2.79 -29.40
C GLY A 270 5.43 -3.88 -29.90
N ASP A 271 4.84 -4.94 -30.44
CA ASP A 271 5.55 -6.14 -30.93
C ASP A 271 5.72 -6.17 -32.46
N ALA A 272 5.21 -5.16 -33.17
CA ALA A 272 5.38 -5.05 -34.60
C ALA A 272 6.85 -4.80 -34.99
N THR A 273 7.20 -5.19 -36.23
CA THR A 273 8.53 -4.91 -36.77
C THR A 273 8.75 -3.40 -36.85
N ARG A 274 9.80 -2.90 -36.17
CA ARG A 274 10.10 -1.46 -35.97
C ARG A 274 9.15 -0.72 -35.03
N ALA A 275 8.56 -1.42 -34.06
CA ALA A 275 7.76 -0.79 -33.00
C ALA A 275 8.59 -0.05 -31.94
N GLY A 276 9.92 -0.24 -31.89
CA GLY A 276 10.80 0.51 -30.97
C GLY A 276 11.16 1.90 -31.50
N THR A 277 11.91 2.67 -30.72
CA THR A 277 12.37 4.02 -31.11
C THR A 277 13.85 4.24 -30.77
N TYR A 278 14.50 5.16 -31.48
CA TYR A 278 15.83 5.69 -31.14
C TYR A 278 15.77 6.89 -30.17
N ASP A 279 14.60 7.18 -29.64
CA ASP A 279 14.33 8.36 -28.81
C ASP A 279 14.37 8.05 -27.32
N ARG A 280 14.39 9.10 -26.50
CA ARG A 280 14.20 8.99 -25.06
C ARG A 280 12.73 9.19 -24.74
N VAL A 281 12.12 8.15 -24.18
CA VAL A 281 10.70 8.17 -23.78
C VAL A 281 10.60 8.57 -22.31
N LYS A 282 9.71 9.52 -22.00
CA LYS A 282 9.47 10.02 -20.64
C LYS A 282 7.98 10.00 -20.31
N MET A 283 7.67 9.97 -19.02
CA MET A 283 6.32 10.10 -18.47
C MET A 283 6.21 11.41 -17.70
N ASP A 284 5.21 12.22 -18.01
CA ASP A 284 4.88 13.45 -17.29
C ASP A 284 3.49 13.37 -16.65
N PHE A 285 3.34 13.98 -15.48
CA PHE A 285 2.12 14.01 -14.68
C PHE A 285 1.52 15.41 -14.72
N GLY A 286 0.85 15.73 -15.83
CA GLY A 286 0.37 17.07 -16.13
C GLY A 286 -0.29 17.77 -14.94
N GLY A 287 0.30 18.90 -14.52
CA GLY A 287 -0.18 19.73 -13.41
C GLY A 287 0.25 19.29 -12.00
N ALA A 288 0.65 18.03 -11.81
CA ALA A 288 1.16 17.52 -10.53
C ALA A 288 2.70 17.43 -10.49
N GLY A 289 3.32 17.11 -11.63
CA GLY A 289 4.77 16.96 -11.76
C GLY A 289 5.52 18.30 -11.86
N VAL A 290 6.74 18.33 -11.34
CA VAL A 290 7.73 19.39 -11.56
C VAL A 290 8.74 19.03 -12.64
N ALA A 291 8.92 17.74 -12.93
CA ALA A 291 9.78 17.23 -13.98
C ALA A 291 9.30 15.86 -14.52
N PRO A 292 9.47 15.57 -15.82
CA PRO A 292 9.16 14.26 -16.38
C PRO A 292 10.08 13.16 -15.82
N HIS A 293 9.54 11.96 -15.64
CA HIS A 293 10.30 10.76 -15.31
C HIS A 293 10.77 10.06 -16.60
N VAL A 294 12.06 9.72 -16.70
CA VAL A 294 12.57 8.98 -17.87
C VAL A 294 12.13 7.52 -17.77
N ILE A 295 11.40 7.03 -18.78
CA ILE A 295 11.00 5.63 -18.86
C ILE A 295 12.18 4.79 -19.36
N ALA A 296 12.72 5.13 -20.53
CA ALA A 296 13.83 4.43 -21.14
C ALA A 296 14.53 5.29 -22.21
N ASP A 297 15.79 4.98 -22.46
CA ASP A 297 16.57 5.51 -23.58
C ASP A 297 16.58 4.47 -24.70
N LYS A 298 16.00 4.81 -25.85
CA LYS A 298 15.96 3.98 -27.07
C LYS A 298 15.32 2.60 -26.84
N PRO A 299 14.08 2.53 -26.29
CA PRO A 299 13.44 1.25 -26.02
C PRO A 299 13.20 0.45 -27.31
N ALA A 300 13.51 -0.85 -27.25
CA ALA A 300 13.38 -1.75 -28.37
C ALA A 300 11.95 -2.30 -28.51
N THR A 301 11.66 -2.87 -29.68
CA THR A 301 10.43 -3.62 -29.94
C THR A 301 10.20 -4.69 -28.87
N SER A 302 8.97 -4.81 -28.37
CA SER A 302 8.56 -5.74 -27.31
C SER A 302 9.18 -5.51 -25.94
N ASP A 303 9.89 -4.39 -25.72
CA ASP A 303 10.40 -4.07 -24.38
C ASP A 303 9.26 -3.91 -23.38
N LYS A 304 9.44 -4.54 -22.22
CA LYS A 304 8.61 -4.38 -21.04
C LYS A 304 9.42 -3.74 -19.93
N ILE A 305 9.21 -2.45 -19.73
CA ILE A 305 9.97 -1.62 -18.81
C ILE A 305 9.17 -1.48 -17.52
N SER A 306 9.81 -1.65 -16.38
CA SER A 306 9.20 -1.44 -15.06
C SER A 306 10.15 -0.62 -14.19
N SER A 307 9.63 0.44 -13.58
CA SER A 307 10.43 1.33 -12.75
C SER A 307 9.59 1.96 -11.63
N THR A 308 10.27 2.36 -10.56
CA THR A 308 9.69 3.19 -9.51
C THR A 308 9.97 4.65 -9.82
N ILE A 309 8.94 5.48 -9.69
CA ILE A 309 9.04 6.92 -9.92
C ILE A 309 9.65 7.56 -8.68
N ASP A 310 10.73 8.32 -8.90
CA ASP A 310 11.32 9.15 -7.86
C ASP A 310 10.34 10.29 -7.53
N MET A 311 9.69 10.18 -6.37
CA MET A 311 8.65 11.11 -5.92
C MET A 311 9.19 12.54 -5.78
N MET A 312 10.39 12.69 -5.21
CA MET A 312 11.00 13.99 -4.99
C MET A 312 11.41 14.64 -6.30
N LYS A 313 12.04 13.90 -7.22
CA LYS A 313 12.43 14.42 -8.52
C LYS A 313 11.24 14.76 -9.41
N THR A 314 10.21 13.92 -9.39
CA THR A 314 9.07 14.02 -10.31
C THR A 314 8.02 14.99 -9.82
N PHE A 315 7.69 14.99 -8.51
CA PHE A 315 6.63 15.82 -7.93
C PHE A 315 7.15 16.95 -7.03
N GLY A 316 8.45 16.99 -6.73
CA GLY A 316 9.03 17.93 -5.77
C GLY A 316 8.68 17.61 -4.31
N LYS A 317 8.06 16.45 -4.03
CA LYS A 317 7.45 16.11 -2.74
C LYS A 317 7.57 14.61 -2.45
N LYS A 318 7.60 14.24 -1.17
CA LYS A 318 7.60 12.83 -0.73
C LYS A 318 6.28 12.12 -0.98
N THR A 319 5.18 12.88 -0.98
CA THR A 319 3.85 12.35 -1.22
C THR A 319 3.11 13.23 -2.24
N VAL A 320 2.30 12.59 -3.09
CA VAL A 320 1.46 13.26 -4.08
C VAL A 320 -0.01 12.96 -3.79
N ALA A 321 -0.87 13.95 -3.95
CA ALA A 321 -2.31 13.71 -3.81
C ALA A 321 -2.84 12.91 -5.00
N LEU A 322 -3.64 11.88 -4.73
CA LEU A 322 -4.17 11.02 -5.78
C LEU A 322 -5.04 11.81 -6.78
N ASP A 323 -5.80 12.79 -6.28
CA ASP A 323 -6.66 13.69 -7.07
C ASP A 323 -5.92 14.78 -7.84
N SER A 324 -4.61 14.94 -7.60
CA SER A 324 -3.76 15.84 -8.39
C SER A 324 -3.22 15.17 -9.65
N ILE A 325 -3.16 13.84 -9.71
CA ILE A 325 -2.76 13.09 -10.90
C ILE A 325 -3.95 13.05 -11.87
N GLN A 326 -4.14 14.15 -12.62
CA GLN A 326 -5.29 14.35 -13.50
C GLN A 326 -4.99 14.09 -14.97
N THR A 327 -3.72 14.10 -15.35
CA THR A 327 -3.29 13.87 -16.73
C THR A 327 -1.98 13.12 -16.70
N ILE A 328 -1.84 12.11 -17.56
CA ILE A 328 -0.57 11.47 -17.85
C ILE A 328 -0.21 11.79 -19.30
N ARG A 329 1.04 12.14 -19.53
CA ARG A 329 1.60 12.42 -20.85
C ARG A 329 2.78 11.51 -21.09
N ILE A 330 2.89 11.01 -22.30
CA ILE A 330 4.12 10.39 -22.79
C ILE A 330 4.82 11.43 -23.66
N LEU A 331 6.05 11.71 -23.26
CA LEU A 331 6.91 12.65 -23.95
C LEU A 331 8.00 11.89 -24.69
N ASP A 332 8.32 12.41 -25.86
CA ASP A 332 9.33 11.89 -26.74
C ASP A 332 10.43 12.95 -26.92
N GLN A 333 11.69 12.56 -26.74
CA GLN A 333 12.85 13.42 -26.90
C GLN A 333 13.82 12.81 -27.91
N GLU A 334 13.98 13.49 -29.04
CA GLU A 334 14.98 13.15 -30.03
C GLU A 334 16.39 13.33 -29.45
N LEU A 335 17.32 12.43 -29.77
CA LEU A 335 18.68 12.46 -29.22
C LEU A 335 19.74 12.77 -30.29
N ASN A 336 19.47 12.48 -31.57
CA ASN A 336 20.40 12.65 -32.69
C ASN A 336 19.68 12.51 -34.04
N PHE A 337 20.37 12.64 -35.17
CA PHE A 337 19.73 12.59 -36.51
C PHE A 337 19.03 11.26 -36.89
N GLN A 338 19.21 10.18 -36.12
CA GLN A 338 18.52 8.90 -36.31
C GLN A 338 17.26 8.77 -35.44
N SER A 339 16.99 9.76 -34.59
CA SER A 339 15.79 9.91 -33.76
C SER A 339 14.58 10.42 -34.56
N GLY A 340 13.41 10.51 -33.90
CA GLY A 340 12.17 11.02 -34.50
C GLY A 340 11.42 9.96 -35.33
N ASP A 341 11.74 8.69 -35.11
CA ASP A 341 11.06 7.58 -35.74
C ASP A 341 9.70 7.31 -35.10
N GLY A 342 8.76 6.77 -35.88
CA GLY A 342 7.49 6.32 -35.34
C GLY A 342 7.67 5.00 -34.59
N TRP A 343 6.99 4.86 -33.45
CA TRP A 343 7.09 3.68 -32.58
C TRP A 343 5.73 3.32 -31.99
N ASP A 344 5.53 2.06 -31.61
CA ASP A 344 4.23 1.59 -31.14
C ASP A 344 4.18 1.53 -29.61
N LEU A 345 3.21 2.23 -29.03
CA LEU A 345 2.84 2.09 -27.63
C LEU A 345 1.77 1.00 -27.49
N LYS A 346 2.14 -0.12 -26.87
CA LYS A 346 1.18 -1.18 -26.50
C LYS A 346 0.32 -0.74 -25.32
N GLY A 347 0.93 -0.11 -24.31
CA GLY A 347 0.21 0.50 -23.20
C GLY A 347 1.01 0.49 -21.91
N PHE A 348 0.39 0.95 -20.83
CA PHE A 348 1.05 0.99 -19.52
C PHE A 348 0.07 0.90 -18.35
N LYS A 349 0.60 0.56 -17.19
CA LYS A 349 -0.10 0.44 -15.91
C LYS A 349 0.65 1.23 -14.85
N LEU A 350 -0.06 1.87 -13.94
CA LEU A 350 0.52 2.44 -12.72
C LEU A 350 0.11 1.67 -11.49
N GLN A 351 1.01 1.63 -10.52
CA GLN A 351 0.77 1.10 -9.19
C GLN A 351 1.22 2.14 -8.16
N GLY A 352 0.33 2.53 -7.25
CA GLY A 352 0.61 3.48 -6.18
C GLY A 352 0.43 2.84 -4.80
N ARG A 353 1.25 3.24 -3.83
CA ARG A 353 1.05 2.90 -2.41
C ARG A 353 0.46 4.08 -1.67
N CYS A 354 -0.63 3.85 -0.95
CA CYS A 354 -1.38 4.86 -0.23
C CYS A 354 -0.71 5.19 1.12
N VAL A 355 -0.56 6.49 1.40
CA VAL A 355 -0.04 6.96 2.69
C VAL A 355 -1.01 6.58 3.81
N GLY A 356 -0.48 6.13 4.95
CA GLY A 356 -1.25 5.79 6.15
C GLY A 356 -1.90 4.39 6.09
N SER A 357 -2.60 4.06 5.01
CA SER A 357 -3.25 2.75 4.86
C SER A 357 -2.34 1.65 4.33
N GLY A 358 -1.24 2.01 3.63
CA GLY A 358 -0.37 1.05 2.95
C GLY A 358 -1.05 0.30 1.80
N LEU A 359 -2.31 0.64 1.47
CA LEU A 359 -3.04 -0.01 0.39
C LEU A 359 -2.34 0.25 -0.94
N THR A 360 -2.40 -0.73 -1.83
CA THR A 360 -1.95 -0.56 -3.20
C THR A 360 -3.13 -0.26 -4.11
N VAL A 361 -3.03 0.84 -4.85
CA VAL A 361 -3.97 1.24 -5.90
C VAL A 361 -3.33 1.07 -7.27
N TYR A 362 -4.16 0.83 -8.26
CA TYR A 362 -3.74 0.54 -9.63
C TYR A 362 -4.50 1.45 -10.60
N LEU A 363 -3.81 1.87 -11.66
CA LEU A 363 -4.40 2.54 -12.81
C LEU A 363 -4.05 1.75 -14.07
N ASP A 364 -4.97 0.88 -14.47
CA ASP A 364 -4.77 -0.05 -15.60
C ASP A 364 -5.52 0.34 -16.86
N LYS A 365 -6.28 1.43 -16.84
CA LYS A 365 -7.17 1.81 -17.94
C LYS A 365 -6.47 2.17 -19.25
N PHE A 366 -5.16 2.42 -19.19
CA PHE A 366 -4.31 2.68 -20.35
C PHE A 366 -3.60 1.40 -20.84
N TYR A 367 -4.09 0.22 -20.48
CA TYR A 367 -3.62 -1.03 -21.02
C TYR A 367 -4.78 -1.85 -21.63
N PRO A 368 -4.79 -2.09 -22.96
CA PRO A 368 -3.85 -1.57 -23.96
C PRO A 368 -4.20 -0.15 -24.46
N VAL A 369 -3.21 0.54 -25.03
CA VAL A 369 -3.38 1.73 -25.88
C VAL A 369 -3.35 1.36 -27.37
N ASP A 370 -2.40 0.51 -27.78
CA ASP A 370 -2.15 0.05 -29.15
C ASP A 370 -2.14 1.16 -30.21
N LYS A 371 -1.19 2.09 -30.11
CA LYS A 371 -1.04 3.22 -31.05
C LYS A 371 0.40 3.41 -31.50
N THR A 372 0.59 3.68 -32.78
CA THR A 372 1.83 4.27 -33.30
C THR A 372 1.89 5.74 -32.90
N LEU A 373 2.98 6.12 -32.23
CA LEU A 373 3.31 7.46 -31.78
C LEU A 373 4.49 7.98 -32.60
N GLN A 374 4.53 9.27 -32.87
CA GLN A 374 5.64 9.92 -33.53
C GLN A 374 5.62 11.40 -33.15
N VAL A 375 6.80 12.02 -33.06
CA VAL A 375 6.94 13.46 -32.90
C VAL A 375 6.29 14.18 -34.09
N ASP A 376 5.33 15.07 -33.81
CA ASP A 376 4.80 16.00 -34.79
C ASP A 376 5.51 17.36 -34.68
N THR A 377 6.44 17.62 -35.60
CA THR A 377 7.21 18.87 -35.66
C THR A 377 6.53 19.99 -36.45
N ASN A 378 5.29 19.80 -36.95
CA ASN A 378 4.61 20.66 -37.92
C ASN A 378 4.88 22.18 -37.74
N GLY A 379 5.92 22.68 -38.44
CA GLY A 379 6.29 24.09 -38.53
C GLY A 379 7.14 24.66 -37.39
N ASP A 380 7.54 23.85 -36.41
CA ASP A 380 8.46 24.28 -35.35
C ASP A 380 9.91 24.09 -35.79
N ASN A 381 10.62 25.20 -35.99
CA ASN A 381 12.04 25.22 -36.40
C ASN A 381 13.01 25.16 -35.20
N SER A 382 12.52 24.93 -33.98
CA SER A 382 13.39 24.75 -32.81
C SER A 382 14.23 23.48 -32.93
N ASP A 383 15.38 23.46 -32.25
CA ASP A 383 16.27 22.31 -32.21
C ASP A 383 15.55 21.10 -31.58
N PRO A 384 15.20 20.07 -32.38
CA PRO A 384 14.37 18.96 -31.92
C PRO A 384 15.03 18.16 -30.79
N TYR A 385 16.37 18.20 -30.68
CA TYR A 385 17.12 17.41 -29.69
C TYR A 385 17.02 17.94 -28.25
N SER A 386 16.60 19.19 -28.10
CA SER A 386 16.54 19.87 -26.80
C SER A 386 15.16 19.88 -26.17
N LYS A 387 14.15 19.37 -26.88
CA LYS A 387 12.73 19.55 -26.55
C LYS A 387 12.06 18.21 -26.25
N ASP A 388 11.16 18.24 -25.28
CA ASP A 388 10.26 17.13 -24.98
C ASP A 388 8.94 17.36 -25.74
N TRP A 389 8.61 16.45 -26.66
CA TRP A 389 7.41 16.50 -27.48
C TRP A 389 6.31 15.63 -26.89
N GLU A 390 5.13 16.18 -26.67
CA GLU A 390 3.97 15.36 -26.25
C GLU A 390 3.47 14.53 -27.43
N VAL A 391 3.68 13.22 -27.37
CA VAL A 391 3.23 12.28 -28.41
C VAL A 391 1.94 11.54 -28.02
N TRP A 392 1.61 11.53 -26.72
CA TRP A 392 0.36 10.97 -26.21
C TRP A 392 -0.03 11.65 -24.90
N SER A 393 -1.33 11.80 -24.66
CA SER A 393 -1.88 12.20 -23.37
C SER A 393 -3.20 11.52 -23.06
N GLY A 394 -3.47 11.34 -21.76
CA GLY A 394 -4.69 10.74 -21.25
C GLY A 394 -5.10 11.36 -19.93
N ASP A 395 -6.37 11.74 -19.83
CA ASP A 395 -6.96 12.23 -18.58
C ASP A 395 -7.07 11.10 -17.57
N VAL A 396 -6.94 11.40 -16.28
CA VAL A 396 -7.07 10.49 -15.14
C VAL A 396 -8.06 11.08 -14.16
N LYS A 397 -9.03 10.28 -13.75
CA LYS A 397 -9.99 10.59 -12.69
C LYS A 397 -9.60 9.79 -11.46
N VAL A 398 -9.96 10.32 -10.29
CA VAL A 398 -9.78 9.62 -9.02
C VAL A 398 -10.46 8.24 -9.05
N ASP A 399 -11.65 8.15 -9.63
CA ASP A 399 -12.41 6.89 -9.75
C ASP A 399 -11.77 5.85 -10.70
N ASP A 400 -10.79 6.25 -11.53
CA ASP A 400 -10.09 5.30 -12.40
C ASP A 400 -9.08 4.44 -11.61
N TRP A 401 -8.69 4.88 -10.41
CA TRP A 401 -7.83 4.13 -9.52
C TRP A 401 -8.62 3.05 -8.79
N VAL A 402 -8.10 1.82 -8.79
CA VAL A 402 -8.74 0.67 -8.15
C VAL A 402 -7.82 0.01 -7.15
N THR A 403 -8.34 -0.49 -6.02
CA THR A 403 -7.57 -1.37 -5.13
C THR A 403 -7.75 -2.83 -5.52
N ARG A 404 -6.75 -3.63 -5.20
CA ARG A 404 -6.85 -5.10 -5.26
C ARG A 404 -6.42 -5.65 -3.91
N PRO A 405 -7.33 -6.20 -3.10
CA PRO A 405 -8.75 -6.45 -3.38
C PRO A 405 -9.61 -5.18 -3.28
N LEU A 406 -10.86 -5.25 -3.77
CA LEU A 406 -11.83 -4.15 -3.73
C LEU A 406 -12.49 -3.94 -2.35
N CYS A 407 -12.23 -4.81 -1.38
CA CYS A 407 -12.70 -4.65 0.00
C CYS A 407 -11.74 -5.34 0.97
N SER A 408 -11.79 -4.96 2.25
CA SER A 408 -10.90 -5.56 3.26
C SER A 408 -11.37 -6.91 3.78
N HIS A 409 -12.67 -7.15 3.81
CA HIS A 409 -13.26 -8.35 4.42
C HIS A 409 -14.46 -8.86 3.64
N PHE A 410 -14.74 -10.15 3.77
CA PHE A 410 -15.98 -10.78 3.33
C PHE A 410 -16.90 -11.04 4.52
N LYS A 411 -18.18 -10.70 4.39
CA LYS A 411 -19.24 -11.07 5.35
C LYS A 411 -19.92 -12.40 4.99
N GLU A 412 -19.83 -12.81 3.73
CA GLU A 412 -20.36 -14.07 3.22
C GLU A 412 -19.42 -14.66 2.18
N MET A 413 -19.33 -15.98 2.12
CA MET A 413 -18.57 -16.70 1.10
C MET A 413 -19.34 -17.92 0.61
N ARG A 414 -19.14 -18.28 -0.64
CA ARG A 414 -19.71 -19.49 -1.24
C ARG A 414 -18.80 -20.07 -2.30
N VAL A 415 -18.86 -21.38 -2.47
CA VAL A 415 -18.09 -22.11 -3.49
C VAL A 415 -19.06 -22.68 -4.51
N TYR A 416 -18.86 -22.29 -5.76
CA TYR A 416 -19.57 -22.81 -6.91
C TYR A 416 -18.73 -23.88 -7.61
N LEU A 417 -19.35 -25.00 -7.95
CA LEU A 417 -18.72 -26.10 -8.68
C LEU A 417 -19.61 -26.49 -9.84
N HIS A 418 -19.05 -26.54 -11.05
CA HIS A 418 -19.69 -27.10 -12.23
C HIS A 418 -18.91 -28.34 -12.67
N LEU A 419 -19.61 -29.46 -12.82
CA LEU A 419 -19.04 -30.71 -13.31
C LEU A 419 -19.15 -30.78 -14.83
N GLN A 420 -18.16 -31.38 -15.48
CA GLN A 420 -18.14 -31.52 -16.92
C GLN A 420 -19.31 -32.34 -17.45
N ASN A 421 -19.64 -32.15 -18.72
CA ASN A 421 -20.65 -32.92 -19.45
C ASN A 421 -20.05 -34.14 -20.17
N TRP A 422 -19.05 -34.79 -19.59
CA TRP A 422 -18.44 -36.00 -20.15
C TRP A 422 -19.11 -37.26 -19.61
N ASN A 423 -19.01 -38.36 -20.36
CA ASN A 423 -19.39 -39.67 -19.85
C ASN A 423 -18.63 -39.94 -18.55
N TYR A 424 -19.37 -40.29 -17.50
CA TYR A 424 -18.85 -40.57 -16.15
C TYR A 424 -18.29 -39.37 -15.39
N ALA A 425 -18.53 -38.11 -15.80
CA ALA A 425 -18.02 -36.94 -15.09
C ALA A 425 -18.64 -36.72 -13.69
N GLY A 426 -19.81 -37.30 -13.44
CA GLY A 426 -20.40 -37.41 -12.10
C GLY A 426 -19.65 -38.42 -11.23
N THR A 427 -20.01 -38.51 -9.96
CA THR A 427 -19.35 -39.40 -8.99
C THR A 427 -20.38 -39.99 -8.02
N ASN A 428 -20.09 -41.16 -7.47
CA ASN A 428 -20.78 -41.75 -6.32
C ASN A 428 -20.17 -41.33 -4.97
N ASN A 429 -19.21 -40.39 -4.99
CA ASN A 429 -18.62 -39.81 -3.80
C ASN A 429 -19.36 -38.52 -3.37
N ALA A 430 -19.14 -38.10 -2.14
CA ALA A 430 -19.47 -36.75 -1.70
C ALA A 430 -18.32 -35.80 -2.05
N LEU A 431 -18.67 -34.62 -2.59
CA LEU A 431 -17.73 -33.55 -2.90
C LEU A 431 -17.78 -32.48 -1.82
N TYR A 432 -16.61 -32.03 -1.35
CA TYR A 432 -16.49 -31.04 -0.29
C TYR A 432 -15.62 -29.86 -0.71
N ALA A 433 -15.99 -28.67 -0.24
CA ALA A 433 -15.11 -27.50 -0.22
C ALA A 433 -14.42 -27.43 1.14
N ASN A 434 -13.10 -27.38 1.13
CA ASN A 434 -12.26 -27.17 2.30
C ASN A 434 -11.78 -25.71 2.27
N VAL A 435 -12.25 -24.90 3.22
CA VAL A 435 -12.02 -23.45 3.28
C VAL A 435 -11.60 -23.07 4.69
N GLY A 436 -10.38 -22.55 4.85
CA GLY A 436 -9.80 -22.30 6.16
C GLY A 436 -9.74 -23.58 7.00
N GLN A 437 -10.36 -23.57 8.18
CA GLN A 437 -10.49 -24.75 9.05
C GLN A 437 -11.80 -25.52 8.82
N GLY A 438 -12.65 -25.03 7.91
CA GLY A 438 -13.97 -25.57 7.65
C GLY A 438 -13.98 -26.56 6.48
N LYS A 439 -14.87 -27.55 6.59
CA LYS A 439 -15.24 -28.49 5.53
C LYS A 439 -16.74 -28.41 5.30
N PHE A 440 -17.13 -28.23 4.03
CA PHE A 440 -18.48 -27.90 3.60
C PHE A 440 -18.90 -28.84 2.48
N LEU A 441 -20.05 -29.53 2.64
CA LEU A 441 -20.57 -30.41 1.60
C LEU A 441 -21.05 -29.57 0.41
N ILE A 442 -20.53 -29.88 -0.78
CA ILE A 442 -20.98 -29.28 -2.04
C ILE A 442 -22.13 -30.11 -2.62
N ALA A 443 -21.91 -31.41 -2.76
CA ALA A 443 -22.88 -32.34 -3.32
C ALA A 443 -22.61 -33.76 -2.81
N ASP A 444 -23.68 -34.55 -2.64
CA ASP A 444 -23.59 -35.99 -2.41
C ASP A 444 -24.03 -36.72 -3.69
N LYS A 445 -23.11 -37.51 -4.25
CA LYS A 445 -23.33 -38.30 -5.48
C LYS A 445 -23.82 -37.48 -6.70
N PRO A 446 -23.12 -36.39 -7.06
CA PRO A 446 -23.54 -35.54 -8.17
C PRO A 446 -23.45 -36.26 -9.52
N SER A 447 -24.39 -35.94 -10.41
CA SER A 447 -24.37 -36.35 -11.81
C SER A 447 -23.56 -35.39 -12.67
N LEU A 448 -23.14 -35.85 -13.85
CA LEU A 448 -22.45 -35.01 -14.85
C LEU A 448 -23.28 -33.78 -15.25
N ASN A 449 -22.61 -32.70 -15.65
CA ASN A 449 -23.21 -31.42 -16.06
C ASN A 449 -24.14 -30.80 -15.00
N GLN A 450 -23.91 -31.07 -13.71
CA GLN A 450 -24.61 -30.41 -12.62
C GLN A 450 -23.78 -29.26 -12.04
N GLU A 451 -24.49 -28.26 -11.54
CA GLU A 451 -23.94 -27.07 -10.91
C GLU A 451 -24.36 -27.04 -9.44
N PHE A 452 -23.42 -26.68 -8.57
CA PHE A 452 -23.62 -26.68 -7.12
C PHE A 452 -23.13 -25.38 -6.52
N ASN A 453 -23.77 -24.98 -5.43
CA ASN A 453 -23.42 -23.80 -4.67
C ASN A 453 -23.41 -24.13 -3.18
N ALA A 454 -22.23 -24.10 -2.57
CA ALA A 454 -22.01 -24.45 -1.18
C ALA A 454 -21.74 -23.18 -0.37
N PRO A 455 -22.62 -22.78 0.57
CA PRO A 455 -22.34 -21.68 1.47
C PRO A 455 -21.20 -22.06 2.42
N VAL A 456 -20.31 -21.09 2.71
CA VAL A 456 -19.21 -21.24 3.65
C VAL A 456 -19.60 -20.55 4.96
N ASP A 457 -19.65 -21.31 6.04
CA ASP A 457 -19.79 -20.76 7.39
C ASP A 457 -18.46 -20.14 7.83
N LEU A 458 -18.37 -18.81 7.84
CA LEU A 458 -17.18 -18.06 8.22
C LEU A 458 -16.80 -18.26 9.69
N GLN A 459 -17.78 -18.51 10.58
CA GLN A 459 -17.51 -18.78 11.98
C GLN A 459 -16.79 -20.13 12.11
N LYS A 460 -17.23 -21.14 11.36
CA LYS A 460 -16.56 -22.45 11.31
C LYS A 460 -15.20 -22.39 10.60
N ALA A 461 -15.09 -21.65 9.51
CA ALA A 461 -13.87 -21.59 8.69
C ALA A 461 -12.75 -20.73 9.31
N TYR A 462 -13.11 -19.59 9.91
CA TYR A 462 -12.17 -18.54 10.32
C TYR A 462 -12.39 -18.01 11.73
N LYS A 463 -13.35 -18.56 12.50
CA LYS A 463 -13.68 -18.15 13.87
C LYS A 463 -14.17 -16.70 13.97
N GLY A 464 -14.85 -16.20 12.93
CA GLY A 464 -15.43 -14.85 12.91
C GLY A 464 -16.67 -14.74 12.05
N LYS A 465 -17.44 -13.66 12.24
CA LYS A 465 -18.60 -13.32 11.42
C LYS A 465 -18.22 -12.80 10.03
N ASP A 466 -16.96 -12.39 9.88
CA ASP A 466 -16.36 -11.96 8.63
C ASP A 466 -14.91 -12.47 8.58
N VAL A 467 -14.30 -12.37 7.40
CA VAL A 467 -12.90 -12.78 7.19
C VAL A 467 -12.18 -11.75 6.34
N ALA A 468 -10.96 -11.37 6.73
CA ALA A 468 -10.13 -10.50 5.91
C ALA A 468 -9.82 -11.18 4.57
N VAL A 469 -9.92 -10.45 3.45
CA VAL A 469 -9.70 -11.02 2.11
C VAL A 469 -8.30 -11.65 2.00
N THR A 470 -7.30 -11.06 2.66
CA THR A 470 -5.92 -11.57 2.71
C THR A 470 -5.75 -12.89 3.48
N LYS A 471 -6.72 -13.28 4.31
CA LYS A 471 -6.71 -14.58 5.01
C LYS A 471 -7.33 -15.71 4.17
N VAL A 472 -7.93 -15.40 3.03
CA VAL A 472 -8.49 -16.39 2.11
C VAL A 472 -7.40 -16.77 1.09
N GLY A 473 -6.54 -17.71 1.46
CA GLY A 473 -5.38 -18.10 0.63
C GLY A 473 -5.65 -19.23 -0.37
N ASN A 474 -6.49 -20.20 -0.03
CA ASN A 474 -6.86 -21.27 -0.94
C ASN A 474 -8.23 -21.88 -0.59
N VAL A 475 -8.83 -22.53 -1.58
CA VAL A 475 -10.02 -23.37 -1.43
C VAL A 475 -9.75 -24.69 -2.11
N ALA A 476 -9.87 -25.80 -1.37
CA ALA A 476 -9.63 -27.12 -1.93
C ALA A 476 -10.93 -27.91 -2.11
N ILE A 477 -11.15 -28.48 -3.30
CA ILE A 477 -12.26 -29.38 -3.59
C ILE A 477 -11.78 -30.82 -3.38
N SER A 478 -12.39 -31.57 -2.46
CA SER A 478 -12.07 -32.98 -2.22
C SER A 478 -13.23 -33.90 -2.58
N SER A 479 -12.90 -35.12 -2.98
CA SER A 479 -13.84 -36.20 -3.27
C SER A 479 -13.67 -37.32 -2.25
N GLU A 480 -14.75 -37.71 -1.58
CA GLU A 480 -14.72 -38.72 -0.51
C GLU A 480 -15.90 -39.69 -0.59
N GLY A 481 -15.60 -40.98 -0.68
CA GLY A 481 -16.60 -42.04 -0.69
C GLY A 481 -16.10 -43.40 -1.17
N GLY A 482 -14.90 -43.49 -1.74
CA GLY A 482 -14.23 -44.73 -2.12
C GLY A 482 -14.71 -45.40 -3.40
N ASN A 483 -15.56 -44.75 -4.21
CA ASN A 483 -16.29 -45.46 -5.27
C ASN A 483 -15.84 -45.12 -6.70
N ASP A 484 -15.48 -43.86 -7.01
CA ASP A 484 -15.07 -43.41 -8.35
C ASP A 484 -14.38 -42.02 -8.30
N ALA A 485 -14.32 -41.31 -9.42
CA ALA A 485 -13.73 -39.97 -9.55
C ALA A 485 -14.78 -38.99 -10.12
N ALA A 486 -14.63 -37.69 -9.83
CA ALA A 486 -15.41 -36.63 -10.46
C ALA A 486 -14.57 -35.90 -11.51
N ALA A 487 -15.21 -35.27 -12.50
CA ALA A 487 -14.53 -34.36 -13.43
C ALA A 487 -15.08 -32.93 -13.26
N PRO A 488 -14.52 -32.12 -12.33
CA PRO A 488 -14.77 -30.68 -12.28
C PRO A 488 -14.43 -30.01 -13.61
N GLU A 489 -15.31 -29.13 -14.08
CA GLU A 489 -15.05 -28.21 -15.20
C GLU A 489 -14.51 -26.90 -14.65
N GLU A 490 -15.17 -26.40 -13.61
CA GLU A 490 -14.98 -25.06 -13.09
C GLU A 490 -15.28 -25.00 -11.60
N VAL A 491 -14.42 -24.29 -10.88
CA VAL A 491 -14.65 -23.88 -9.50
C VAL A 491 -14.59 -22.37 -9.44
N THR A 492 -15.64 -21.76 -8.89
CA THR A 492 -15.70 -20.31 -8.66
C THR A 492 -15.95 -20.04 -7.18
N VAL A 493 -15.02 -19.36 -6.53
CA VAL A 493 -15.15 -18.93 -5.14
C VAL A 493 -15.67 -17.51 -5.14
N PHE A 494 -16.81 -17.27 -4.48
CA PHE A 494 -17.39 -15.95 -4.32
C PHE A 494 -17.21 -15.46 -2.88
N GLY A 495 -16.98 -14.16 -2.72
CA GLY A 495 -16.98 -13.47 -1.45
C GLY A 495 -17.80 -12.18 -1.54
N GLU A 496 -18.74 -11.99 -0.63
CA GLU A 496 -19.50 -10.74 -0.52
C GLU A 496 -18.82 -9.79 0.47
N CYS A 497 -18.48 -8.60 0.00
CA CYS A 497 -17.72 -7.64 0.79
C CYS A 497 -18.49 -7.17 2.04
N ALA A 498 -17.78 -7.12 3.17
CA ALA A 498 -18.25 -6.44 4.38
C ALA A 498 -17.93 -4.94 4.26
N GLY A 499 -18.96 -4.11 4.14
CA GLY A 499 -18.85 -2.65 4.08
C GLY A 499 -19.68 -1.94 5.13
N ALA A 500 -19.51 -0.63 5.23
CA ALA A 500 -20.38 0.20 6.06
C ALA A 500 -21.85 0.05 5.62
N GLU A 501 -22.77 0.19 6.57
CA GLU A 501 -24.21 0.10 6.32
C GLU A 501 -24.64 1.05 5.19
N GLY A 502 -25.38 0.55 4.21
CA GLY A 502 -25.80 1.28 3.02
C GLY A 502 -24.77 1.34 1.87
N SER A 503 -23.61 0.69 2.00
CA SER A 503 -22.75 0.43 0.85
C SER A 503 -23.41 -0.55 -0.11
N LYS A 504 -23.25 -0.33 -1.42
CA LYS A 504 -23.78 -1.24 -2.44
C LYS A 504 -23.09 -2.61 -2.29
N GLU A 505 -23.89 -3.66 -2.21
CA GLU A 505 -23.37 -5.04 -2.16
C GLU A 505 -22.41 -5.26 -3.33
N THR A 506 -21.19 -5.65 -2.97
CA THR A 506 -20.11 -5.90 -3.92
C THR A 506 -19.66 -7.33 -3.71
N THR A 507 -19.87 -8.16 -4.73
CA THR A 507 -19.41 -9.55 -4.75
C THR A 507 -18.15 -9.65 -5.57
N LEU A 508 -17.14 -10.30 -5.02
CA LEU A 508 -15.92 -10.65 -5.72
C LEU A 508 -15.91 -12.14 -6.01
N SER A 509 -15.19 -12.55 -7.06
CA SER A 509 -15.00 -13.94 -7.40
C SER A 509 -13.58 -14.26 -7.86
N VAL A 510 -13.15 -15.49 -7.60
CA VAL A 510 -11.99 -16.12 -8.23
C VAL A 510 -12.47 -17.39 -8.93
N LYS A 511 -12.15 -17.53 -10.21
CA LYS A 511 -12.56 -18.65 -11.06
C LYS A 511 -11.34 -19.44 -11.53
N GLN A 512 -11.42 -20.76 -11.46
CA GLN A 512 -10.40 -21.67 -11.97
C GLN A 512 -11.07 -22.85 -12.70
N THR A 513 -10.57 -23.15 -13.90
CA THR A 513 -11.06 -24.27 -14.72
C THR A 513 -10.14 -25.48 -14.56
N PHE A 514 -10.71 -26.67 -14.70
CA PHE A 514 -10.01 -27.95 -14.56
C PHE A 514 -10.34 -28.86 -15.75
N SER A 515 -9.38 -29.66 -16.17
CA SER A 515 -9.54 -30.70 -17.20
C SER A 515 -9.22 -32.10 -16.68
N GLU A 516 -8.83 -32.19 -15.41
CA GLU A 516 -8.37 -33.42 -14.78
C GLU A 516 -9.48 -34.08 -13.94
N TRP A 517 -9.33 -35.38 -13.69
CA TRP A 517 -10.21 -36.15 -12.83
C TRP A 517 -9.80 -36.00 -11.35
N LEU A 518 -10.77 -35.62 -10.51
CA LEU A 518 -10.66 -35.60 -9.06
C LEU A 518 -11.00 -36.98 -8.51
N TYR A 519 -9.96 -37.79 -8.31
CA TYR A 519 -10.10 -39.13 -7.72
C TYR A 519 -10.43 -39.07 -6.22
N ASP A 520 -11.03 -40.14 -5.70
CA ASP A 520 -11.25 -40.33 -4.26
C ASP A 520 -9.97 -40.09 -3.44
N GLY A 521 -10.12 -39.37 -2.34
CA GLY A 521 -9.02 -38.99 -1.44
C GLY A 521 -8.07 -37.92 -1.98
N LYS A 522 -8.25 -37.47 -3.23
CA LYS A 522 -7.48 -36.35 -3.81
C LYS A 522 -8.21 -35.02 -3.63
N ASN A 523 -7.47 -33.95 -3.88
CA ASN A 523 -7.97 -32.58 -3.88
C ASN A 523 -7.51 -31.81 -5.10
N PHE A 524 -8.34 -30.85 -5.52
CA PHE A 524 -7.95 -29.74 -6.39
C PHE A 524 -7.92 -28.46 -5.58
N THR A 525 -6.88 -27.65 -5.77
CA THR A 525 -6.73 -26.38 -5.05
C THR A 525 -6.97 -25.22 -5.99
N VAL A 526 -7.85 -24.32 -5.58
CA VAL A 526 -7.98 -22.98 -6.16
C VAL A 526 -7.05 -22.06 -5.38
N ASP A 527 -5.98 -21.61 -6.01
CA ASP A 527 -5.02 -20.68 -5.40
C ASP A 527 -5.59 -19.28 -5.45
N ILE A 528 -5.87 -18.71 -4.27
CA ILE A 528 -6.50 -17.41 -4.12
C ILE A 528 -5.48 -16.44 -3.57
N THR A 529 -5.11 -15.46 -4.39
CA THR A 529 -4.31 -14.31 -3.96
C THR A 529 -5.18 -13.06 -4.00
N PRO A 530 -4.87 -12.02 -3.19
CA PRO A 530 -5.70 -10.82 -3.11
C PRO A 530 -5.92 -10.13 -4.47
N ASP A 531 -4.97 -10.25 -5.39
CA ASP A 531 -5.00 -9.69 -6.75
C ASP A 531 -5.84 -10.49 -7.76
N LYS A 532 -6.18 -11.76 -7.47
CA LYS A 532 -7.04 -12.59 -8.32
C LYS A 532 -8.53 -12.30 -8.14
N TRP A 533 -8.93 -11.63 -7.06
CA TRP A 533 -10.32 -11.27 -6.82
C TRP A 533 -10.78 -10.22 -7.83
N VAL A 534 -11.73 -10.59 -8.67
CA VAL A 534 -12.39 -9.68 -9.62
C VAL A 534 -13.84 -9.48 -9.23
N LYS A 535 -14.44 -8.36 -9.64
CA LYS A 535 -15.88 -8.11 -9.44
C LYS A 535 -16.69 -9.14 -10.23
N ALA A 536 -17.60 -9.83 -9.54
CA ALA A 536 -18.44 -10.89 -10.10
C ALA A 536 -19.59 -10.35 -10.96
#